data_AF-A0A944P6K9-F1
#
_entry.id   AF-A0A944P6K9-F1
#
_cell.length_a   1.000
_cell.length_b   1.000
_cell.length_c   1.000
_cell.angle_alpha   90.00
_cell.angle_beta   90.00
_cell.angle_gamma   90.00
#
_symmetry.space_group_name_H-M   'P 1'
#
loop_
_entity.id
_entity.type
_entity.pdbx_description
1 polymer ?
#
loop_
_entity_poly.entity_id
_entity_poly.type
_entity_poly.pdbx_seq_one_letter_code
_entity_poly.pdbx_strand_id
1 'polypeptide(L)'
;MARDRAAAGSLPAERNTGTPRRITQPDGPELVAGPVERSRRDGSIARSERPVVALCTCRRSRIYPWCDTSHRVRVPDRASREE
;
A
#
# COMPACT_ATOMS: atom_id res chain seq x y z
N MET A 1 -9.46 -48.23 9.82
CA MET A 1 -10.52 -47.28 10.19
C MET A 1 -10.08 -46.60 11.48
N ALA A 2 -9.45 -45.42 11.39
CA ALA A 2 -8.92 -44.74 12.57
C ALA A 2 -8.86 -43.23 12.37
N ARG A 3 -9.49 -42.54 13.33
CA ARG A 3 -9.30 -41.15 13.77
C ARG A 3 -10.08 -40.08 13.02
N ASP A 4 -11.31 -39.91 13.50
CA ASP A 4 -12.01 -38.64 13.59
C ASP A 4 -11.05 -37.53 14.07
N ARG A 5 -10.63 -36.66 13.16
CA ARG A 5 -9.90 -35.43 13.48
C ARG A 5 -10.93 -34.31 13.60
N ALA A 6 -11.36 -34.05 14.83
CA ALA A 6 -12.08 -32.83 15.17
C ALA A 6 -11.24 -31.61 14.74
N ALA A 7 -11.79 -30.79 13.85
CA ALA A 7 -11.17 -29.53 13.46
C ALA A 7 -11.27 -28.55 14.63
N ALA A 8 -10.11 -28.07 15.07
CA ALA A 8 -9.96 -26.97 16.00
C ALA A 8 -10.77 -25.76 15.54
N GLY A 9 -11.45 -25.12 16.50
CA GLY A 9 -12.34 -23.99 16.26
C GLY A 9 -11.67 -22.82 15.56
N SER A 10 -12.40 -22.20 14.62
CA SER A 10 -12.13 -20.83 14.22
C SER A 10 -12.84 -19.90 15.19
N LEU A 11 -12.08 -19.29 16.09
CA LEU A 11 -12.57 -18.11 16.80
C LEU A 11 -12.76 -16.98 15.76
N PRO A 12 -13.84 -16.19 15.85
CA PRO A 12 -14.02 -15.06 14.96
C PRO A 12 -12.87 -14.06 15.18
N ALA A 13 -12.19 -13.68 14.11
CA ALA A 13 -11.18 -12.63 14.15
C ALA A 13 -11.78 -11.38 14.79
N GLU A 14 -11.20 -10.97 15.92
CA GLU A 14 -11.65 -9.81 16.68
C GLU A 14 -11.65 -8.59 15.74
N ARG A 15 -12.86 -8.04 15.50
CA ARG A 15 -13.00 -6.86 14.64
C ARG A 15 -12.28 -5.72 15.34
N ASN A 16 -11.42 -5.01 14.61
CA ASN A 16 -10.75 -3.83 15.12
C ASN A 16 -11.81 -2.78 15.52
N THR A 17 -12.07 -2.63 16.83
CA THR A 17 -13.02 -1.68 17.41
C THR A 17 -12.39 -0.31 17.69
N GLY A 18 -11.18 -0.07 17.20
CA GLY A 18 -10.49 1.20 17.40
C GLY A 18 -11.18 2.34 16.66
N THR A 19 -11.22 3.52 17.29
CA THR A 19 -11.66 4.76 16.65
C THR A 19 -10.98 4.90 15.27
N PRO A 20 -11.75 5.14 14.18
CA PRO A 20 -11.17 5.20 12.85
C PRO A 20 -10.15 6.34 12.76
N ARG A 21 -8.93 6.00 12.36
CA ARG A 21 -7.90 7.01 12.07
C ARG A 21 -8.21 7.63 10.71
N ARG A 22 -8.63 8.88 10.69
CA ARG A 22 -8.85 9.65 9.46
C ARG A 22 -7.50 10.03 8.87
N ILE A 23 -7.18 9.53 7.67
CA ILE A 23 -5.99 9.91 6.91
C ILE A 23 -6.45 10.76 5.73
N THR A 24 -6.16 12.07 5.76
CA THR A 24 -6.40 12.99 4.64
C THR A 24 -5.08 13.17 3.88
N GLN A 25 -4.66 12.16 3.11
CA GLN A 25 -3.54 12.33 2.18
C GLN A 25 -4.12 12.55 0.77
N PRO A 26 -4.04 13.78 0.22
CA PRO A 26 -4.50 14.04 -1.14
C PRO A 26 -3.69 13.25 -2.19
N ASP A 27 -2.43 12.91 -1.89
CA ASP A 27 -1.50 12.25 -2.81
C ASP A 27 -1.08 10.83 -2.38
N GLY A 28 -1.96 10.13 -1.66
CA GLY A 28 -1.73 8.74 -1.24
C GLY A 28 -1.65 7.76 -2.43
N PRO A 29 -1.01 6.59 -2.25
CA PRO A 29 -1.01 5.57 -3.29
C PRO A 29 -2.39 4.96 -3.50
N GLU A 30 -2.63 4.46 -4.71
CA GLU A 30 -3.81 3.66 -5.01
C GLU A 30 -3.55 2.20 -4.62
N LEU A 31 -4.40 1.62 -3.78
CA LEU A 31 -4.29 0.22 -3.38
C LEU A 31 -5.07 -0.67 -4.34
N VAL A 32 -4.39 -1.68 -4.88
CA VAL A 32 -4.95 -2.62 -5.84
C VAL A 32 -4.77 -4.03 -5.30
N ALA A 33 -5.82 -4.86 -5.37
CA ALA A 33 -5.71 -6.29 -5.09
C ALA A 33 -4.87 -6.95 -6.18
N GLY A 34 -3.83 -7.68 -5.80
CA GLY A 34 -2.94 -8.34 -6.75
C GLY A 34 -3.33 -9.79 -7.06
N PRO A 35 -2.55 -10.45 -7.93
CA PRO A 35 -1.33 -9.97 -8.58
C PRO A 35 -1.58 -8.85 -9.62
N VAL A 36 -0.56 -8.00 -9.88
CA VAL A 36 -0.68 -6.84 -10.77
C VAL A 36 0.44 -6.79 -11.80
N GLU A 37 0.07 -6.56 -13.06
CA GLU A 37 0.97 -6.12 -14.14
C GLU A 37 0.67 -4.66 -14.49
N ARG A 38 1.71 -3.81 -14.54
CA ARG A 38 1.57 -2.39 -14.88
C ARG A 38 2.45 -2.02 -16.06
N SER A 39 1.81 -1.54 -17.13
CA SER A 39 2.49 -0.99 -18.29
C SER A 39 3.14 0.36 -17.96
N ARG A 40 4.32 0.57 -18.53
CA ARG A 40 5.05 1.84 -18.45
C ARG A 40 5.09 2.54 -19.80
N ARG A 41 5.48 3.82 -19.79
CA ARG A 41 5.55 4.64 -21.02
C ARG A 41 6.65 4.18 -21.98
N ASP A 42 7.70 3.55 -21.47
CA ASP A 42 8.78 2.93 -22.24
C ASP A 42 8.39 1.55 -22.83
N GLY A 43 7.13 1.12 -22.66
CA GLY A 43 6.64 -0.16 -23.18
C GLY A 43 6.95 -1.37 -22.29
N SER A 44 7.76 -1.20 -21.24
CA SER A 44 8.04 -2.28 -20.29
C SER A 44 6.87 -2.56 -19.34
N ILE A 45 6.84 -3.79 -18.80
CA ILE A 45 5.85 -4.24 -17.81
C ILE A 45 6.53 -4.43 -16.45
N ALA A 46 5.98 -3.81 -15.42
CA ALA A 46 6.34 -4.09 -14.03
C ALA A 46 5.34 -5.06 -13.40
N ARG A 47 5.81 -6.13 -12.77
CA ARG A 47 4.96 -7.16 -12.12
C ARG A 47 5.07 -7.15 -10.61
N SER A 48 3.99 -7.50 -9.93
CA SER A 48 3.99 -7.77 -8.49
C SER A 48 3.01 -8.89 -8.15
N GLU A 49 3.53 -9.93 -7.48
CA GLU A 49 2.75 -11.09 -7.01
C GLU A 49 2.12 -10.86 -5.62
N ARG A 50 2.18 -9.63 -5.10
CA ARG A 50 1.68 -9.34 -3.75
C ARG A 50 0.14 -9.32 -3.77
N PRO A 51 -0.54 -9.84 -2.72
CA PRO A 51 -2.01 -9.82 -2.64
C PRO A 51 -2.61 -8.41 -2.62
N VAL A 52 -1.85 -7.42 -2.14
CA VAL A 52 -2.20 -6.00 -2.22
C VAL A 52 -0.95 -5.22 -2.63
N VAL A 53 -1.12 -4.35 -3.63
CA VAL A 53 -0.07 -3.55 -4.23
C VAL A 53 -0.43 -2.08 -4.11
N ALA A 54 0.53 -1.26 -3.71
CA ALA A 54 0.37 0.19 -3.66
C ALA A 54 0.96 0.82 -4.93
N LEU A 55 0.12 1.37 -5.79
CA LEU A 55 0.52 2.10 -6.99
C LEU A 55 0.85 3.55 -6.66
N CYS A 56 1.99 4.02 -7.18
CA CYS A 56 2.38 5.41 -7.07
C CYS A 56 1.51 6.28 -7.98
N THR A 57 0.89 7.28 -7.38
CA THR A 57 0.12 8.37 -8.02
C THR A 57 0.92 9.68 -8.06
N CYS A 58 1.74 9.95 -7.03
CA CYS A 58 2.52 11.19 -6.90
C CYS A 58 3.78 11.32 -7.76
N ARG A 59 4.18 10.26 -8.50
CA ARG A 59 5.40 10.19 -9.35
C ARG A 59 6.75 10.43 -8.66
N ARG A 60 6.79 10.57 -7.32
CA ARG A 60 8.02 10.76 -6.54
C ARG A 60 8.76 9.46 -6.20
N SER A 61 8.15 8.29 -6.46
CA SER A 61 8.74 7.00 -6.11
C SER A 61 9.99 6.68 -6.92
N ARG A 62 11.04 6.22 -6.24
CA ARG A 62 12.29 5.74 -6.88
C ARG A 62 12.12 4.36 -7.52
N ILE A 63 11.08 3.63 -7.13
CA ILE A 63 10.71 2.33 -7.68
C ILE A 63 9.39 2.40 -8.44
N TYR A 64 9.10 3.56 -9.06
CA TYR A 64 7.93 3.72 -9.94
C TYR A 64 7.81 2.49 -10.84
N PRO A 65 6.64 1.84 -10.98
CA PRO A 65 5.30 2.32 -10.61
C PRO A 65 4.84 2.04 -9.17
N TRP A 66 5.65 1.40 -8.33
CA TRP A 66 5.26 1.01 -6.98
C TRP A 66 5.46 2.17 -5.99
N CYS A 67 4.64 2.26 -4.95
CA CYS A 67 4.83 3.25 -3.89
C CYS A 67 5.92 2.81 -2.91
N ASP A 68 6.92 3.66 -2.69
CA ASP A 68 7.98 3.52 -1.67
C ASP A 68 7.83 4.52 -0.53
N THR A 69 6.62 5.05 -0.33
CA THR A 69 6.28 6.10 0.65
C THR A 69 6.88 7.48 0.37
N SER A 70 7.53 7.73 -0.78
CA SER A 70 8.05 9.06 -1.16
C SER A 70 6.99 10.16 -1.20
N HIS A 71 5.70 9.82 -1.27
CA HIS A 71 4.60 10.78 -1.16
C HIS A 71 4.57 11.51 0.20
N ARG A 72 5.16 10.92 1.24
CA ARG A 72 5.18 11.47 2.61
C ARG A 72 6.21 12.58 2.80
N VAL A 73 7.15 12.75 1.87
CA VAL A 73 8.19 13.78 1.99
C VAL A 73 7.49 15.14 2.00
N ARG A 74 7.47 15.74 3.19
CA ARG A 74 7.21 17.15 3.39
C ARG A 74 8.51 17.85 3.04
N VAL A 75 8.57 18.53 1.90
CA VAL A 75 9.60 19.56 1.74
C VAL A 75 9.36 20.55 2.87
N PRO A 76 10.36 20.84 3.75
CA PRO A 76 10.22 21.94 4.67
C PRO A 76 9.94 23.19 3.86
N ASP A 77 8.94 23.95 4.30
CA ASP A 77 8.63 25.25 3.74
C ASP A 77 9.91 26.10 3.75
N ARG A 78 10.31 26.62 2.58
CA ARG A 78 11.54 27.40 2.43
C ARG A 78 11.48 28.75 3.15
N ALA A 79 10.42 29.09 3.91
CA ALA A 79 10.34 30.30 4.73
C ALA A 79 11.11 30.23 6.06
N SER A 80 12.15 29.41 6.16
CA SER A 80 13.13 29.45 7.27
C SER A 80 14.55 29.76 6.80
N ARG A 81 14.69 30.31 5.59
CA ARG A 81 15.93 30.96 5.15
C ARG A 81 15.62 32.34 4.59
N GLU A 82 15.17 33.23 5.47
CA GLU A 82 15.41 34.67 5.46
C GLU A 82 14.96 35.24 6.82
N GLU A 83 15.93 35.85 7.52
CA GLU A 83 15.97 36.46 8.87
C GLU A 83 16.32 35.57 10.09
#